data_AF-A0A183TLL3-F1
#
_entry.id   AF-A0A183TLL3-F1
#
_cell.length_a   1.000
_cell.length_b   1.000
_cell.length_c   1.000
_cell.angle_alpha   90.00
_cell.angle_beta   90.00
_cell.angle_gamma   90.00
#
_symmetry.space_group_name_H-M   'P 1'
#
loop_
_entity.id
_entity.type
_entity.pdbx_description
1 polymer ?
#
loop_
_entity_poly.entity_id
_entity_poly.type
_entity_poly.pdbx_seq_one_letter_code
_entity_poly.pdbx_strand_id
1 'polypeptide(L)'
;MPIIHLPEWGIKYCLGHNVIDVNHKASQVVGSEAPGYVTVDQATTRHIKFHNSISIGNCSNLLTSKTAAAIASQTPVLVENLLDVLKGGTGMVAHYDGYTSCPFITGETKGILAELNYDLQPREPLPFAQATERWIFGYVKRVFLPPPSWNGLLIGIWPNPKRLLKVLNPIGSD
;
A
#
# COMPACT_ATOMS: atom_id res chain seq x y z
N MET A 1 4.75 -10.37 34.16
CA MET A 1 4.76 -9.93 32.75
C MET A 1 5.87 -8.91 32.59
N PRO A 2 6.87 -9.12 31.74
CA PRO A 2 7.88 -8.08 31.53
C PRO A 2 7.22 -6.90 30.84
N ILE A 3 7.41 -5.71 31.42
CA ILE A 3 7.03 -4.43 30.80
C ILE A 3 8.00 -4.25 29.63
N ILE A 4 7.50 -4.47 28.41
CA ILE A 4 8.26 -4.19 27.19
C ILE A 4 8.33 -2.67 27.09
N HIS A 5 9.52 -2.10 27.33
CA HIS A 5 9.80 -0.70 27.04
C HIS A 5 9.70 -0.54 25.51
N LEU A 6 8.57 -0.04 25.02
CA LEU A 6 8.42 0.27 23.60
C LEU A 6 9.36 1.46 23.29
N PRO A 7 10.36 1.30 22.40
CA PRO A 7 11.14 2.45 21.95
C PRO A 7 10.21 3.42 21.21
N GLU A 8 10.60 4.69 21.12
CA GLU A 8 9.81 5.72 20.42
C GLU A 8 9.66 5.33 18.93
N TRP A 9 8.53 4.71 18.57
CA TRP A 9 8.23 4.28 17.20
C TRP A 9 7.53 5.39 16.43
N GLY A 10 8.01 5.60 15.20
CA GLY A 10 7.54 6.57 14.21
C GLY A 10 6.65 5.93 13.13
N ILE A 11 5.31 6.01 13.18
CA ILE A 11 4.44 5.52 12.09
C ILE A 11 3.76 6.70 11.39
N LYS A 12 4.08 6.91 10.10
CA LYS A 12 3.38 7.88 9.25
C LYS A 12 2.61 7.20 8.13
N TYR A 13 1.29 7.32 8.17
CA TYR A 13 0.36 6.85 7.14
C TYR A 13 -0.51 8.02 6.66
N CYS A 14 -0.73 8.11 5.34
CA CYS A 14 -1.65 9.07 4.74
C CYS A 14 -2.51 8.41 3.66
N LEU A 15 -3.82 8.35 3.89
CA LEU A 15 -4.85 8.05 2.89
C LEU A 15 -5.70 9.33 2.71
N GLY A 16 -5.50 10.05 1.61
CA GLY A 16 -6.13 11.37 1.41
C GLY A 16 -5.51 12.48 2.28
N HIS A 17 -6.34 13.37 2.85
CA HIS A 17 -5.91 14.53 3.67
C HIS A 17 -5.59 14.20 5.14
N ASN A 18 -5.79 12.96 5.59
CA ASN A 18 -5.59 12.59 6.98
C ASN A 18 -4.19 11.97 7.18
N VAL A 19 -3.34 12.71 7.89
CA VAL A 19 -2.01 12.27 8.33
C VAL A 19 -2.15 11.69 9.74
N ILE A 20 -1.89 10.39 9.90
CA ILE A 20 -1.68 9.83 11.25
C ILE A 20 -0.18 9.83 11.50
N ASP A 21 0.24 10.65 12.46
CA ASP A 21 1.62 10.85 12.86
C ASP A 21 1.82 10.24 14.25
N VAL A 22 2.40 9.04 14.30
CA VAL A 22 2.87 8.45 15.55
C VAL A 22 4.33 8.87 15.71
N ASN A 23 4.57 10.12 16.12
CA ASN A 23 5.79 10.67 16.70
C ASN A 23 7.07 10.96 15.83
N HIS A 24 7.71 12.07 16.21
CA HIS A 24 8.92 12.81 15.73
C HIS A 24 8.82 13.77 14.52
N LYS A 25 9.58 14.88 14.68
CA LYS A 25 9.65 16.06 13.80
C LYS A 25 9.75 15.67 12.32
N ALA A 26 8.69 15.95 11.57
CA ALA A 26 8.54 15.66 10.15
C ALA A 26 9.71 16.14 9.26
N SER A 27 10.57 17.05 9.74
CA SER A 27 11.71 17.59 8.99
C SER A 27 12.93 16.65 8.89
N GLN A 28 13.13 15.70 9.81
CA GLN A 28 14.34 14.86 9.83
C GLN A 28 14.22 13.57 9.02
N VAL A 29 12.99 13.14 8.74
CA VAL A 29 12.68 11.89 8.01
C VAL A 29 12.54 12.11 6.49
N VAL A 30 12.66 13.35 6.04
CA VAL A 30 12.57 13.75 4.64
C VAL A 30 13.94 13.61 3.98
N GLY A 31 13.98 12.98 2.81
CA GLY A 31 15.20 12.79 2.05
C GLY A 31 15.58 14.02 1.25
N SER A 32 16.88 14.18 0.99
CA SER A 32 17.40 15.17 0.06
C SER A 32 16.98 14.90 -1.39
N GLU A 33 16.81 13.63 -1.77
CA GLU A 33 16.45 13.22 -3.15
C GLU A 33 14.95 13.34 -3.44
N ALA A 34 14.11 13.25 -2.40
CA ALA A 34 12.66 13.43 -2.52
C ALA A 34 12.17 14.43 -1.45
N PRO A 35 12.42 15.74 -1.65
CA PRO A 35 12.02 16.77 -0.70
C PRO A 35 10.51 16.72 -0.44
N GLY A 36 10.12 16.76 0.82
CA GLY A 36 8.73 16.67 1.27
C GLY A 36 8.19 15.25 1.47
N TYR A 37 8.96 14.20 1.13
CA TYR A 37 8.58 12.80 1.31
C TYR A 37 9.49 12.07 2.28
N VAL A 38 8.90 11.18 3.08
CA VAL A 38 9.63 10.29 3.96
C VAL A 38 10.42 9.30 3.12
N THR A 39 11.73 9.21 3.37
CA THR A 39 12.60 8.32 2.58
C THR A 39 12.57 6.92 3.13
N VAL A 40 12.00 6.00 2.36
CA VAL A 40 11.86 4.61 2.74
C VAL A 40 12.50 3.68 1.72
N ASP A 41 12.87 2.50 2.20
CA ASP A 41 13.21 1.37 1.35
C ASP A 41 11.97 0.91 0.58
N GLN A 42 12.15 0.65 -0.71
CA GLN A 42 11.04 0.39 -1.64
C GLN A 42 10.33 -0.93 -1.36
N ALA A 43 11.05 -1.92 -0.83
CA ALA A 43 10.47 -3.23 -0.55
C ALA A 43 9.90 -3.33 0.87
N THR A 44 10.57 -2.77 1.86
CA THR A 44 10.20 -2.97 3.27
C THR A 44 9.35 -1.84 3.84
N THR A 45 9.25 -0.70 3.15
CA THR A 45 8.57 0.55 3.59
C THR A 45 9.22 1.25 4.79
N ARG A 46 10.35 0.72 5.28
CA ARG A 46 11.07 1.24 6.46
C ARG A 46 11.99 2.39 6.07
N HIS A 47 12.19 3.33 6.97
CA HIS A 47 13.10 4.44 6.73
C HIS A 47 14.55 3.95 6.62
N ILE A 48 15.27 4.40 5.60
CA ILE A 48 16.61 3.91 5.26
C ILE A 48 17.69 4.21 6.33
N LYS A 49 17.48 5.26 7.13
CA LYS A 49 18.41 5.67 8.22
C LYS A 49 17.86 5.43 9.63
N PHE A 50 16.53 5.35 9.78
CA PHE A 50 15.86 5.32 11.08
C PHE A 50 15.03 4.05 11.12
N HIS A 51 15.65 2.96 11.57
CA HIS A 51 15.07 1.62 11.47
C HIS A 51 13.80 1.41 12.32
N ASN A 52 13.50 2.34 13.23
CA ASN A 52 12.27 2.44 14.04
C ASN A 52 11.19 3.34 13.40
N SER A 53 11.38 3.79 12.16
CA SER A 53 10.42 4.61 11.44
C SER A 53 9.96 3.91 10.16
N ILE A 54 8.66 3.96 9.90
CA ILE A 54 8.04 3.33 8.72
C ILE A 54 7.06 4.32 8.09
N SER A 55 7.01 4.36 6.76
CA SER A 55 6.09 5.22 6.03
C SER A 55 5.48 4.53 4.82
N ILE A 56 4.16 4.70 4.68
CA ILE A 56 3.38 4.15 3.57
C ILE A 56 2.46 5.24 2.99
N GLY A 57 1.99 5.03 1.76
CA GLY A 57 1.06 5.91 1.08
C GLY A 57 1.69 7.23 0.63
N ASN A 58 0.89 8.29 0.60
CA ASN A 58 1.22 9.51 -0.13
C ASN A 58 2.42 10.28 0.44
N CYS A 59 2.72 10.09 1.73
CA CYS A 59 3.82 10.73 2.43
C CYS A 59 5.17 10.03 2.21
N SER A 60 5.19 8.83 1.66
CA SER A 60 6.41 8.09 1.34
C SER A 60 6.96 8.47 -0.04
N ASN A 61 8.25 8.21 -0.25
CA ASN A 61 8.90 8.31 -1.57
C ASN A 61 8.83 6.98 -2.36
N LEU A 62 7.84 6.12 -2.08
CA LEU A 62 7.65 4.89 -2.84
C LEU A 62 7.37 5.22 -4.33
N LEU A 63 8.10 4.58 -5.23
CA LEU A 63 8.08 4.82 -6.69
C LEU A 63 6.87 4.15 -7.36
N THR A 64 5.68 4.36 -6.81
CA THR A 64 4.42 3.80 -7.32
C THR A 64 3.34 4.87 -7.39
N SER A 65 2.26 4.60 -8.12
CA SER A 65 1.11 5.50 -8.14
C SER A 65 0.48 5.57 -6.76
N LYS A 66 0.26 6.81 -6.28
CA LYS A 66 -0.26 7.16 -4.96
C LYS A 66 -1.77 6.92 -4.86
N THR A 67 -2.15 5.65 -4.73
CA THR A 67 -3.54 5.19 -4.71
C THR A 67 -3.90 4.50 -3.40
N ALA A 68 -5.20 4.41 -3.09
CA ALA A 68 -5.69 3.62 -1.95
C ALA A 68 -5.37 2.12 -2.09
N ALA A 69 -5.31 1.61 -3.32
CA ALA A 69 -4.91 0.22 -3.58
C ALA A 69 -3.43 -0.02 -3.26
N ALA A 70 -2.55 0.94 -3.56
CA ALA A 70 -1.16 0.87 -3.17
C ALA A 70 -1.02 0.81 -1.64
N ILE A 71 -1.74 1.67 -0.92
CA ILE A 71 -1.79 1.65 0.54
C ILE A 71 -2.28 0.31 1.07
N ALA A 72 -3.37 -0.24 0.51
CA ALA A 72 -3.90 -1.55 0.89
C ALA A 72 -2.87 -2.68 0.74
N SER A 73 -1.98 -2.60 -0.25
CA SER A 73 -0.89 -3.56 -0.45
C SER A 73 0.37 -3.28 0.38
N GLN A 74 0.60 -2.03 0.77
CA GLN A 74 1.72 -1.63 1.63
C GLN A 74 1.45 -1.97 3.11
N THR A 75 0.19 -1.86 3.56
CA THR A 75 -0.22 -2.17 4.93
C THR A 75 0.22 -3.56 5.43
N PRO A 76 -0.01 -4.68 4.74
CA PRO A 76 0.45 -5.98 5.22
C PRO A 76 1.98 -6.08 5.32
N VAL A 77 2.71 -5.42 4.41
CA VAL A 77 4.19 -5.38 4.46
C VAL A 77 4.67 -4.63 5.70
N LEU A 78 4.07 -3.47 5.99
CA LEU A 78 4.30 -2.71 7.21
C LEU A 78 4.02 -3.57 8.45
N VAL A 79 2.86 -4.22 8.52
CA VAL A 79 2.44 -4.99 9.71
C VAL A 79 3.36 -6.20 9.94
N GLU A 80 3.66 -6.97 8.90
CA GLU A 80 4.51 -8.16 9.01
C GLU A 80 5.94 -7.78 9.43
N ASN A 81 6.52 -6.76 8.82
CA ASN A 81 7.86 -6.29 9.17
C ASN A 81 7.92 -5.66 10.57
N LEU A 82 6.89 -4.90 10.98
CA LEU A 82 6.83 -4.33 12.33
C LEU A 82 6.73 -5.43 13.40
N LEU A 83 5.86 -6.43 13.19
CA LEU A 83 5.71 -7.55 14.10
C LEU A 83 7.01 -8.38 14.22
N ASP A 84 7.76 -8.51 13.12
CA ASP A 84 9.07 -9.17 13.15
C ASP A 84 10.08 -8.41 14.02
N VAL A 85 10.19 -7.08 13.86
CA VAL A 85 11.07 -6.27 14.70
C VAL A 85 10.68 -6.34 16.18
N LEU A 86 9.38 -6.29 16.50
CA LEU A 86 8.89 -6.41 17.87
C LEU A 86 9.25 -7.75 18.52
N LYS A 87 9.49 -8.79 17.72
CA LYS A 87 9.96 -10.11 18.18
C LYS A 87 11.49 -10.22 18.22
N GLY A 88 12.22 -9.16 17.91
CA GLY A 88 13.68 -9.15 17.83
C GLY A 88 14.25 -9.58 16.47
N GLY A 89 13.41 -9.65 15.44
CA GLY A 89 13.80 -9.96 14.06
C GLY A 89 14.41 -8.77 13.32
N THR A 90 14.75 -8.99 12.05
CA THR A 90 15.40 -7.98 11.19
C THR A 90 14.42 -6.98 10.60
N GLY A 91 13.12 -7.29 10.56
CA GLY A 91 12.07 -6.49 9.93
C GLY A 91 12.12 -6.50 8.41
N MET A 92 12.50 -7.62 7.81
CA MET A 92 12.66 -7.81 6.36
C MET A 92 11.95 -9.09 5.85
N VAL A 93 10.88 -9.51 6.54
CA VAL A 93 10.16 -10.75 6.22
C VAL A 93 9.16 -10.59 5.08
N ALA A 94 8.69 -9.36 4.84
CA ALA A 94 7.71 -9.03 3.82
C ALA A 94 8.24 -7.96 2.85
N HIS A 95 7.90 -8.13 1.57
CA HIS A 95 8.36 -7.26 0.49
C HIS A 95 7.18 -6.74 -0.35
N TYR A 96 7.14 -5.42 -0.50
CA TYR A 96 6.28 -4.69 -1.39
C TYR A 96 6.85 -4.71 -2.81
N ASP A 97 5.99 -5.00 -3.78
CA ASP A 97 6.34 -5.13 -5.19
C ASP A 97 5.92 -3.92 -6.03
N GLY A 98 5.50 -2.83 -5.37
CA GLY A 98 5.05 -1.63 -6.07
C GLY A 98 3.61 -1.69 -6.55
N TYR A 99 2.84 -2.74 -6.19
CA TYR A 99 1.47 -2.91 -6.63
C TYR A 99 0.61 -1.67 -6.40
N THR A 100 -0.08 -1.24 -7.45
CA THR A 100 -1.04 -0.14 -7.41
C THR A 100 -2.16 -0.43 -8.39
N SER A 101 -3.35 0.10 -8.11
CA SER A 101 -4.51 -0.03 -8.98
C SER A 101 -5.15 1.33 -9.19
N CYS A 102 -5.35 1.67 -10.46
CA CYS A 102 -5.99 2.89 -10.92
C CYS A 102 -7.21 2.55 -11.79
N PRO A 103 -8.43 2.65 -11.25
CA PRO A 103 -9.64 2.57 -12.06
C PRO A 103 -9.82 3.89 -12.82
N PHE A 104 -9.52 3.86 -14.12
CA PHE A 104 -9.63 4.99 -15.04
C PHE A 104 -11.04 5.04 -15.64
N ILE A 105 -11.82 6.07 -15.31
CA ILE A 105 -13.20 6.23 -15.79
C ILE A 105 -13.17 6.88 -17.17
N THR A 106 -13.66 6.16 -18.18
CA THR A 106 -13.67 6.59 -19.60
C THR A 106 -15.06 7.04 -20.06
N GLY A 107 -16.10 6.80 -19.26
CA GLY A 107 -17.46 7.25 -19.54
C GLY A 107 -18.37 7.23 -18.33
N GLU A 108 -19.65 7.56 -18.51
CA GLU A 108 -20.61 7.64 -17.41
C GLU A 108 -20.85 6.31 -16.70
N THR A 109 -20.59 5.16 -17.30
CA THR A 109 -20.74 3.86 -16.63
C THR A 109 -19.57 2.94 -16.88
N LYS A 110 -18.51 3.45 -17.54
CA LYS A 110 -17.42 2.64 -18.06
C LYS A 110 -16.07 3.09 -17.54
N GLY A 111 -15.15 2.14 -17.47
CA GLY A 111 -13.77 2.42 -17.16
C GLY A 111 -12.84 1.31 -17.60
N ILE A 112 -11.56 1.54 -17.37
CA ILE A 112 -10.44 0.63 -17.56
C ILE A 112 -9.81 0.43 -16.18
N LEU A 113 -9.42 -0.80 -15.84
CA LEU A 113 -8.75 -1.09 -14.58
C LEU A 113 -7.26 -1.31 -14.89
N ALA A 114 -6.44 -0.33 -14.53
CA ALA A 114 -4.99 -0.41 -14.71
C ALA A 114 -4.35 -0.86 -13.39
N GLU A 115 -3.76 -2.05 -13.38
CA GLU A 115 -3.06 -2.62 -12.23
C GLU A 115 -1.61 -2.90 -12.61
N LEU A 116 -0.66 -2.35 -11.84
CA LEU A 116 0.76 -2.33 -12.21
C LEU A 116 1.63 -2.60 -10.99
N ASN A 117 2.86 -3.08 -11.22
CA ASN A 117 3.93 -3.20 -10.23
C ASN A 117 5.06 -2.17 -10.50
N TYR A 118 6.17 -2.24 -9.76
CA TYR A 118 7.34 -1.35 -9.98
C TYR A 118 7.94 -1.45 -11.39
N ASP A 119 7.88 -2.64 -12.01
CA ASP A 119 8.40 -2.88 -13.36
C ASP A 119 7.43 -2.41 -14.46
N LEU A 120 6.34 -1.74 -14.08
CA LEU A 120 5.26 -1.29 -14.96
C LEU A 120 4.60 -2.43 -15.75
N GLN A 121 4.69 -3.66 -15.23
CA GLN A 121 4.04 -4.82 -15.80
C GLN A 121 2.57 -4.91 -15.32
N PRO A 122 1.63 -5.24 -16.22
CA PRO A 122 0.24 -5.47 -15.83
C PRO A 122 0.11 -6.58 -14.79
N ARG A 123 -0.57 -6.29 -13.68
CA ARG A 123 -0.87 -7.26 -12.63
C ARG A 123 -2.38 -7.46 -12.51
N GLU A 124 -2.97 -8.08 -13.53
CA GLU A 124 -4.42 -8.24 -13.66
C GLU A 124 -4.95 -9.41 -12.78
N PRO A 125 -5.68 -9.17 -11.67
CA PRO A 125 -6.28 -10.21 -10.83
C PRO A 125 -7.41 -11.00 -11.46
N LEU A 126 -7.97 -10.51 -12.56
CA LEU A 126 -9.16 -11.09 -13.19
C LEU A 126 -8.74 -11.84 -14.45
N PRO A 127 -9.38 -12.98 -14.77
CA PRO A 127 -9.00 -13.84 -15.90
C PRO A 127 -9.42 -13.27 -17.27
N PHE A 128 -9.52 -11.95 -17.40
CA PHE A 128 -9.90 -11.26 -18.62
C PHE A 128 -9.16 -9.92 -18.74
N ALA A 129 -8.89 -9.52 -19.98
CA ALA A 129 -8.16 -8.29 -20.28
C ALA A 129 -8.81 -7.06 -19.62
N GLN A 130 -8.04 -6.41 -18.74
CA GLN A 130 -8.48 -5.24 -17.98
C GLN A 130 -8.15 -3.91 -18.67
N ALA A 131 -7.20 -3.94 -19.63
CA ALA A 131 -6.89 -2.83 -20.52
C ALA A 131 -8.04 -2.44 -21.46
N THR A 132 -9.08 -3.28 -21.59
CA THR A 132 -10.27 -2.96 -22.39
C THR A 132 -11.31 -2.20 -21.55
N GLU A 133 -11.93 -1.20 -22.15
CA GLU A 133 -13.06 -0.48 -21.54
C GLU A 133 -14.21 -1.43 -21.21
N ARG A 134 -14.63 -1.45 -19.94
CA ARG A 134 -15.76 -2.26 -19.46
C ARG A 134 -16.65 -1.46 -18.52
N TRP A 135 -17.95 -1.69 -18.65
CA TRP A 135 -18.94 -1.10 -17.74
C TRP A 135 -18.77 -1.60 -16.29
N ILE A 136 -18.29 -2.84 -16.12
CA ILE A 136 -18.10 -3.44 -14.80
C ILE A 136 -17.09 -2.65 -13.95
N PHE A 137 -16.04 -2.10 -14.56
CA PHE A 137 -15.03 -1.31 -13.83
C PHE A 137 -15.57 0.06 -13.39
N GLY A 138 -16.41 0.69 -14.22
CA GLY A 138 -17.12 1.91 -13.83
C GLY A 138 -18.07 1.66 -12.65
N TYR A 139 -18.79 0.54 -12.68
CA TYR A 139 -19.67 0.13 -11.59
C TYR A 139 -18.93 -0.23 -10.30
N VAL A 140 -17.85 -1.02 -10.40
CA VAL A 140 -17.00 -1.39 -9.27
C VAL A 140 -16.46 -0.15 -8.56
N LYS A 141 -15.95 0.83 -9.32
CA LYS A 141 -15.43 2.08 -8.75
C LYS A 141 -16.50 2.90 -8.04
N ARG A 142 -17.69 3.01 -8.62
CA ARG A 142 -18.74 3.91 -8.12
C ARG A 142 -19.54 3.31 -6.97
N VAL A 143 -19.81 2.01 -7.01
CA VAL A 143 -20.76 1.36 -6.10
C VAL A 143 -20.09 0.36 -5.18
N PHE A 144 -19.17 -0.44 -5.71
CA PHE A 144 -18.60 -1.56 -4.94
C PHE A 144 -17.43 -1.16 -4.04
N LEU A 145 -16.54 -0.27 -4.49
CA LEU A 145 -15.36 0.12 -3.72
C LEU A 145 -15.65 1.05 -2.51
N PRO A 146 -16.59 2.01 -2.55
CA PRO A 146 -16.77 2.94 -1.44
C PRO A 146 -17.16 2.25 -0.12
N PRO A 147 -18.23 1.44 -0.03
CA PRO A 147 -18.64 0.87 1.27
C PRO A 147 -17.57 -0.02 1.95
N PRO A 148 -16.88 -0.93 1.24
CA PRO A 148 -15.79 -1.72 1.80
C PRO A 148 -14.54 -0.91 2.14
N SER A 149 -14.26 0.19 1.43
CA SER A 149 -13.10 1.03 1.76
C SER A 149 -13.26 1.72 3.12
N TRP A 150 -14.46 2.22 3.42
CA TRP A 150 -14.75 2.84 4.72
C TRP A 150 -14.82 1.82 5.85
N ASN A 151 -15.46 0.67 5.60
CA ASN A 151 -15.72 -0.35 6.63
C ASN A 151 -14.69 -1.48 6.68
N GLY A 152 -13.65 -1.47 5.85
CA GLY A 152 -12.68 -2.55 5.74
C GLY A 152 -11.25 -2.03 5.73
N LEU A 153 -10.92 -1.13 4.79
CA LEU A 153 -9.57 -0.58 4.68
C LEU A 153 -9.20 0.28 5.88
N LEU A 154 -10.10 1.15 6.34
CA LEU A 154 -9.84 2.01 7.51
C LEU A 154 -9.75 1.27 8.84
N ILE A 155 -10.40 0.10 8.95
CA ILE A 155 -10.37 -0.73 10.16
C ILE A 155 -9.36 -1.89 10.07
N GLY A 156 -8.59 -1.97 9.00
CA GLY A 156 -7.51 -2.96 8.82
C GLY A 156 -7.97 -4.37 8.43
N ILE A 157 -9.22 -4.57 7.99
CA ILE A 157 -9.78 -5.87 7.59
C ILE A 157 -9.66 -6.09 6.06
N TRP A 158 -9.12 -5.12 5.32
CA TRP A 158 -9.01 -5.23 3.87
C TRP A 158 -8.16 -6.44 3.44
N PRO A 159 -8.67 -7.32 2.57
CA PRO A 159 -7.95 -8.51 2.15
C PRO A 159 -6.69 -8.13 1.37
N ASN A 160 -5.59 -8.82 1.66
CA ASN A 160 -4.33 -8.62 0.95
C ASN A 160 -4.55 -8.86 -0.57
N PRO A 161 -4.29 -7.85 -1.44
CA PRO A 161 -4.49 -7.98 -2.88
C PRO A 161 -3.73 -9.16 -3.50
N LYS A 162 -2.54 -9.50 -2.99
CA LYS A 162 -1.76 -10.66 -3.46
C LYS A 162 -2.48 -11.98 -3.18
N ARG A 163 -3.15 -12.09 -2.03
CA ARG A 163 -3.94 -13.29 -1.68
C ARG A 163 -5.20 -13.36 -2.52
N LEU A 164 -5.86 -12.23 -2.74
CA LEU A 164 -7.05 -12.16 -3.58
C LEU A 164 -6.74 -12.55 -5.04
N LEU A 165 -5.62 -12.05 -5.58
CA LEU A 165 -5.16 -12.37 -6.93
C LEU A 165 -4.90 -13.88 -7.11
N LYS A 166 -4.24 -14.53 -6.15
CA LYS A 166 -4.04 -15.99 -6.17
C LYS A 166 -5.35 -16.79 -6.14
N VAL A 167 -6.39 -16.27 -5.49
CA VAL A 167 -7.70 -16.94 -5.44
C VAL A 167 -8.49 -16.73 -6.73
N LEU A 168 -8.44 -15.52 -7.31
CA LEU A 168 -9.22 -15.16 -8.50
C LEU A 168 -8.57 -15.60 -9.82
N ASN A 169 -7.23 -15.68 -9.85
CA ASN A 169 -6.46 -16.11 -11.00
C ASN A 169 -5.32 -17.06 -10.56
N PRO A 170 -5.64 -18.31 -10.20
CA PRO A 170 -4.66 -19.27 -9.69
C PRO A 170 -3.62 -19.73 -10.74
N ILE A 171 -3.85 -19.45 -12.03
CA ILE A 171 -2.98 -19.84 -13.15
C ILE A 171 -2.00 -18.70 -13.50
N GLY A 172 -2.38 -17.45 -13.24
CA GLY A 172 -1.52 -16.27 -13.42
C GLY A 172 -0.79 -15.92 -12.14
N SER A 173 0.28 -16.63 -11.79
CA SER A 173 1.16 -16.21 -10.69
C SER A 173 2.62 -16.61 -10.92
N ASP A 174 3.46 -15.63 -11.23
CA ASP A 174 4.41 -15.04 -10.28
C ASP A 174 4.71 -13.58 -10.68
#